data_AF-A0A1V9XGJ8-F1
#
_entry.id   AF-A0A1V9XGJ8-F1
#
_cell.length_a   1.000
_cell.length_b   1.000
_cell.length_c   1.000
_cell.angle_alpha   90.00
_cell.angle_beta   90.00
_cell.angle_gamma   90.00
#
_symmetry.space_group_name_H-M   'P 1'
#
loop_
_entity.id
_entity.type
_entity.pdbx_description
1 polymer ?
#
loop_
_entity_poly.entity_id
_entity_poly.type
_entity_poly.pdbx_seq_one_letter_code
_entity_poly.pdbx_strand_id
1 'polypeptide(L)'
;MWNRGSDSVSRLTEQYVPLHGSESELMNLALARSDLVRFANLMDDNNMAVVHDTSATLAQCVLITVAGYVSSRLRLLSEEQFQGVEKFTSNFALPALIFANMAAIDLQKTHLDLLFGIIIAKVVVLLGVMCAGFLFTSSENKPYNMIGLYGIFATMCNDFGIALPILKSLFGASLSAELYLIALLGLCILNPICIYLMEYHRQVASKNSLEHVHTLEQPATSTSTGNVRVGESAKCVNKLRLLARIVLRTFIHPHILVCFLGVIFNVTGWQMWMPDFINASLQITGESFASLILFLLGFRLDPQSNPESHPNHKLSVVALSIIKTIVLPILCLIGVRLLSGSVFLSNFAFIYGAVPTPPLVIVYAVQYSFNPQQISTAVCVSSLLSLPLLFVASKATALAIAQILQSVGLLFWHVPHLVLHVYPVFFVTCGQMSGRLFLAFFAVSVSPSLAESPTLDRLKRPLTLIGFR
;
A
#
# COMPACT_ATOMS: atom_id res chain seq x y z
N MET A 1 -7.75 -19.99 39.41
CA MET A 1 -7.30 -21.21 38.70
C MET A 1 -7.49 -21.01 37.19
N TRP A 2 -6.72 -20.11 36.60
CA TRP A 2 -6.85 -19.67 35.21
C TRP A 2 -5.51 -19.91 34.52
N ASN A 3 -5.24 -21.16 34.12
CA ASN A 3 -4.08 -21.47 33.25
C ASN A 3 -4.10 -22.93 32.73
N ARG A 4 -5.11 -23.32 31.93
CA ARG A 4 -5.12 -24.62 31.21
C ARG A 4 -5.69 -24.53 29.79
N GLY A 5 -5.40 -23.45 29.07
CA GLY A 5 -5.76 -23.32 27.64
C GLY A 5 -4.76 -24.00 26.69
N SER A 6 -3.53 -24.25 27.14
CA SER A 6 -2.43 -24.76 26.31
C SER A 6 -2.50 -26.28 26.07
N ASP A 7 -2.95 -27.06 27.05
CA ASP A 7 -2.86 -28.54 27.02
C ASP A 7 -4.00 -29.22 26.25
N SER A 8 -5.09 -28.50 25.97
CA SER A 8 -6.22 -29.03 25.20
C SER A 8 -5.97 -28.94 23.69
N VAL A 9 -5.16 -27.97 23.27
CA VAL A 9 -4.84 -27.73 21.85
C VAL A 9 -3.77 -28.71 21.38
N SER A 10 -2.77 -29.03 22.20
CA SER A 10 -1.72 -30.01 21.87
C SER A 10 -2.27 -31.43 21.67
N ARG A 11 -3.26 -31.84 22.48
CA ARG A 11 -3.91 -33.16 22.36
C ARG A 11 -4.79 -33.30 21.11
N LEU A 12 -5.38 -32.20 20.63
CA LEU A 12 -6.15 -32.19 19.39
C LEU A 12 -5.23 -32.30 18.16
N THR A 13 -4.01 -31.78 18.24
CA THR A 13 -2.99 -31.97 17.19
C THR A 13 -2.52 -33.43 17.12
N GLU A 14 -2.27 -34.10 18.25
CA GLU A 14 -1.82 -35.51 18.25
C GLU A 14 -2.87 -36.49 17.70
N GLN A 15 -4.17 -36.18 17.80
CA GLN A 15 -5.24 -37.05 17.31
C GLN A 15 -5.62 -36.86 15.82
N TYR A 16 -5.27 -35.73 15.20
CA TYR A 16 -5.60 -35.43 13.80
C TYR A 16 -4.51 -35.79 12.78
N VAL A 17 -3.29 -36.05 13.24
CA VAL A 17 -2.10 -36.33 12.42
C VAL A 17 -2.19 -37.57 11.51
N PRO A 18 -3.00 -38.63 11.76
CA PRO A 18 -2.97 -39.81 10.88
C PRO A 18 -4.00 -39.81 9.75
N LEU A 19 -4.90 -38.81 9.62
CA LEU A 19 -6.12 -38.99 8.82
C LEU A 19 -6.25 -38.20 7.50
N HIS A 20 -5.50 -37.12 7.22
CA HIS A 20 -5.62 -36.44 5.91
C HIS A 20 -4.40 -35.60 5.50
N GLY A 21 -3.89 -35.88 4.28
CA GLY A 21 -3.22 -34.90 3.41
C GLY A 21 -1.70 -34.78 3.55
N SER A 22 -1.02 -34.58 2.43
CA SER A 22 0.44 -34.40 2.35
C SER A 22 0.91 -33.15 3.12
N GLU A 23 2.15 -33.15 3.60
CA GLU A 23 2.76 -32.06 4.40
C GLU A 23 2.62 -30.67 3.77
N SER A 24 2.49 -30.57 2.44
CA SER A 24 2.32 -29.31 1.72
C SER A 24 0.94 -28.68 1.91
N GLU A 25 -0.14 -29.48 1.98
CA GLU A 25 -1.48 -28.97 2.27
C GLU A 25 -1.58 -28.52 3.73
N LEU A 26 -0.93 -29.25 4.64
CA LEU A 26 -0.88 -28.90 6.06
C LEU A 26 -0.13 -27.58 6.30
N MET A 27 0.98 -27.37 5.58
CA MET A 27 1.74 -26.11 5.60
C MET A 27 0.91 -24.94 5.06
N ASN A 28 0.20 -25.13 3.94
CA ASN A 28 -0.66 -24.11 3.35
C ASN A 28 -1.86 -23.79 4.25
N LEU A 29 -2.45 -24.80 4.90
CA LEU A 29 -3.55 -24.61 5.85
C LEU A 29 -3.08 -23.93 7.15
N ALA A 30 -1.86 -24.26 7.62
CA ALA A 30 -1.24 -23.64 8.77
C ALA A 30 -0.85 -22.19 8.51
N LEU A 31 -0.37 -21.87 7.29
CA LEU A 31 -0.12 -20.50 6.82
C LEU A 31 -1.42 -19.70 6.69
N ALA A 32 -2.47 -20.30 6.11
CA ALA A 32 -3.79 -19.67 6.06
C ALA A 32 -4.37 -19.44 7.45
N ARG A 33 -4.13 -20.36 8.40
CA ARG A 33 -4.60 -20.26 9.78
C ARG A 33 -3.81 -19.26 10.60
N SER A 34 -2.49 -19.18 10.46
CA SER A 34 -1.67 -18.16 11.13
C SER A 34 -2.02 -16.78 10.62
N ASP A 35 -2.23 -16.63 9.31
CA ASP A 35 -2.76 -15.41 8.70
C ASP A 35 -4.13 -15.07 9.28
N LEU A 36 -5.07 -16.02 9.36
CA LEU A 36 -6.41 -15.84 9.95
C LEU A 36 -6.39 -15.44 11.43
N VAL A 37 -5.51 -16.02 12.24
CA VAL A 37 -5.39 -15.71 13.68
C VAL A 37 -4.73 -14.35 13.89
N ARG A 38 -3.71 -14.00 13.07
CA ARG A 38 -3.13 -12.66 13.05
C ARG A 38 -4.17 -11.63 12.58
N PHE A 39 -4.99 -11.99 11.59
CA PHE A 39 -6.10 -11.21 11.07
C PHE A 39 -7.17 -10.96 12.14
N ALA A 40 -7.57 -12.00 12.86
CA ALA A 40 -8.58 -11.92 13.92
C ALA A 40 -8.11 -11.05 15.09
N ASN A 41 -6.83 -11.13 15.47
CA ASN A 41 -6.24 -10.30 16.52
C ASN A 41 -6.02 -8.84 16.11
N LEU A 42 -6.02 -8.53 14.82
CA LEU A 42 -6.00 -7.16 14.29
C LEU A 42 -7.39 -6.51 14.23
N MET A 43 -8.45 -7.28 14.48
CA MET A 43 -9.84 -6.95 14.12
C MET A 43 -10.78 -7.03 15.34
N ASP A 44 -10.36 -6.50 16.48
CA ASP A 44 -11.27 -6.24 17.59
C ASP A 44 -11.96 -4.87 17.41
N ASP A 45 -13.30 -4.92 17.45
CA ASP A 45 -14.33 -3.88 17.33
C ASP A 45 -14.53 -3.08 16.00
N ASN A 46 -15.60 -3.47 15.28
CA ASN A 46 -16.39 -2.76 14.25
C ASN A 46 -16.04 -2.89 12.74
N ASN A 47 -16.43 -4.02 12.14
CA ASN A 47 -16.32 -4.30 10.69
C ASN A 47 -17.17 -3.40 9.77
N MET A 48 -18.32 -2.88 10.24
CA MET A 48 -19.09 -1.87 9.50
C MET A 48 -18.46 -0.48 9.58
N ALA A 49 -17.64 -0.21 10.61
CA ALA A 49 -16.86 1.02 10.70
C ALA A 49 -15.79 1.03 9.62
N VAL A 50 -14.97 -0.02 9.48
CA VAL A 50 -13.91 -0.09 8.45
C VAL A 50 -14.44 0.17 7.02
N VAL A 51 -15.53 -0.50 6.62
CA VAL A 51 -16.15 -0.32 5.30
C VAL A 51 -16.69 1.10 5.09
N HIS A 52 -17.33 1.66 6.11
CA HIS A 52 -17.90 3.01 6.10
C HIS A 52 -16.78 4.06 6.09
N ASP A 53 -15.75 3.86 6.91
CA ASP A 53 -14.60 4.71 7.13
C ASP A 53 -13.74 4.82 5.88
N THR A 54 -13.54 3.76 5.10
CA THR A 54 -12.80 3.87 3.84
C THR A 54 -13.57 4.62 2.76
N SER A 55 -14.90 4.40 2.64
CA SER A 55 -15.71 5.22 1.73
C SER A 55 -15.76 6.68 2.15
N ALA A 56 -15.84 6.95 3.46
CA ALA A 56 -15.77 8.29 4.01
C ALA A 56 -14.41 8.93 3.75
N THR A 57 -13.32 8.19 3.93
CA THR A 57 -11.95 8.65 3.66
C THR A 57 -11.76 8.98 2.18
N LEU A 58 -12.23 8.13 1.27
CA LEU A 58 -12.17 8.41 -0.17
C LEU A 58 -13.00 9.65 -0.53
N ALA A 59 -14.20 9.78 0.02
CA ALA A 59 -15.05 10.95 -0.17
C ALA A 59 -14.40 12.23 0.37
N GLN A 60 -13.74 12.17 1.54
CA GLN A 60 -12.96 13.28 2.09
C GLN A 60 -11.81 13.67 1.15
N CYS A 61 -11.04 12.70 0.66
CA CYS A 61 -9.96 12.97 -0.29
C CYS A 61 -10.46 13.65 -1.57
N VAL A 62 -11.57 13.16 -2.12
CA VAL A 62 -12.22 13.76 -3.31
C VAL A 62 -12.73 15.17 -2.99
N LEU A 63 -13.41 15.37 -1.87
CA LEU A 63 -13.98 16.67 -1.49
C LEU A 63 -12.90 17.75 -1.34
N ILE A 64 -11.79 17.43 -0.68
CA ILE A 64 -10.65 18.35 -0.53
C ILE A 64 -10.03 18.67 -1.90
N THR A 65 -9.88 17.65 -2.76
CA THR A 65 -9.36 17.84 -4.13
C THR A 65 -10.31 18.72 -4.96
N VAL A 66 -11.62 18.50 -4.88
CA VAL A 66 -12.63 19.34 -5.56
C VAL A 66 -12.60 20.77 -5.05
N ALA A 67 -12.43 20.98 -3.74
CA ALA A 67 -12.28 22.32 -3.16
C ALA A 67 -11.07 23.06 -3.74
N GLY A 68 -9.93 22.36 -3.91
CA GLY A 68 -8.76 22.89 -4.60
C GLY A 68 -9.04 23.30 -6.05
N TYR A 69 -9.72 22.43 -6.80
CA TYR A 69 -10.11 22.72 -8.18
C TYR A 69 -11.03 23.94 -8.28
N VAL A 70 -12.09 23.98 -7.45
CA VAL A 70 -13.04 25.10 -7.40
C VAL A 70 -12.33 26.40 -7.01
N SER A 71 -11.40 26.34 -6.05
CA SER A 71 -10.58 27.50 -5.66
C SER A 71 -9.78 28.06 -6.84
N SER A 72 -9.25 27.21 -7.70
CA SER A 72 -8.55 27.62 -8.93
C SER A 72 -9.51 28.26 -9.94
N ARG A 73 -10.66 27.63 -10.19
CA ARG A 73 -11.70 28.13 -11.12
C ARG A 73 -12.26 29.49 -10.71
N LEU A 74 -12.50 29.67 -9.42
CA LEU A 74 -12.99 30.92 -8.84
C LEU A 74 -11.88 31.95 -8.61
N ARG A 75 -10.62 31.61 -8.92
CA ARG A 75 -9.44 32.45 -8.70
C ARG A 75 -9.34 32.98 -7.26
N LEU A 76 -9.70 32.15 -6.28
CA LEU A 76 -9.65 32.53 -4.86
C LEU A 76 -8.21 32.69 -4.37
N LEU A 77 -7.28 31.96 -4.98
CA LEU A 77 -5.85 32.05 -4.72
C LEU A 77 -5.12 32.43 -6.01
N SER A 78 -4.23 33.41 -5.92
CA SER A 78 -3.25 33.71 -6.98
C SER A 78 -2.19 32.60 -7.07
N GLU A 79 -1.51 32.51 -8.22
CA GLU A 79 -0.42 31.56 -8.42
C GLU A 79 0.73 31.77 -7.42
N GLU A 80 0.99 33.01 -6.99
CA GLU A 80 2.00 33.30 -5.95
C GLU A 80 1.58 32.77 -4.57
N GLN A 81 0.32 32.97 -4.17
CA GLN A 81 -0.22 32.43 -2.92
C GLN A 81 -0.21 30.90 -2.94
N PHE A 82 -0.61 30.31 -4.07
CA PHE A 82 -0.54 28.87 -4.29
C PHE A 82 0.89 28.34 -4.08
N GLN A 83 1.89 28.97 -4.70
CA GLN A 83 3.30 28.59 -4.53
C GLN A 83 3.78 28.75 -3.08
N GLY A 84 3.25 29.73 -2.35
CA GLY A 84 3.49 29.88 -0.91
C GLY A 84 3.00 28.67 -0.11
N VAL A 85 1.75 28.25 -0.33
CA VAL A 85 1.16 27.06 0.31
C VAL A 85 1.91 25.78 -0.10
N GLU A 86 2.28 25.66 -1.37
CA GLU A 86 3.07 24.54 -1.88
C GLU A 86 4.43 24.43 -1.17
N LYS A 87 5.16 25.55 -1.04
CA LYS A 87 6.45 25.60 -0.32
C LYS A 87 6.31 25.25 1.15
N PHE A 88 5.26 25.71 1.83
CA PHE A 88 5.00 25.31 3.21
C PHE A 88 4.78 23.81 3.31
N THR A 89 3.91 23.28 2.44
CA THR A 89 3.52 21.87 2.42
C THR A 89 4.73 20.97 2.15
N SER A 90 5.58 21.32 1.18
CA SER A 90 6.74 20.52 0.81
C SER A 90 7.92 20.65 1.78
N ASN A 91 8.15 21.84 2.35
CA ASN A 91 9.38 22.12 3.11
C ASN A 91 9.21 22.02 4.63
N PHE A 92 7.97 22.04 5.13
CA PHE A 92 7.70 21.97 6.57
C PHE A 92 6.77 20.81 6.90
N ALA A 93 5.57 20.77 6.32
CA ALA A 93 4.57 19.73 6.64
C ALA A 93 5.05 18.32 6.27
N LEU A 94 5.56 18.13 5.05
CA LEU A 94 6.05 16.84 4.60
C LEU A 94 7.26 16.34 5.42
N PRO A 95 8.33 17.14 5.65
CA PRO A 95 9.43 16.75 6.51
C PRO A 95 8.99 16.40 7.93
N ALA A 96 8.11 17.19 8.54
CA ALA A 96 7.60 16.91 9.87
C ALA A 96 6.84 15.57 9.92
N LEU A 97 5.98 15.32 8.93
CA LEU A 97 5.24 14.07 8.80
C LEU A 97 6.18 12.87 8.64
N ILE A 98 7.11 12.94 7.69
CA ILE A 98 8.06 11.85 7.42
C ILE A 98 8.93 11.58 8.64
N PHE A 99 9.53 12.61 9.24
CA PHE A 99 10.43 12.44 10.39
C PHE A 99 9.70 11.80 11.57
N ALA A 100 8.54 12.34 11.96
CA ALA A 100 7.81 11.84 13.12
C ALA A 100 7.41 10.37 12.95
N ASN A 101 6.98 9.97 11.75
CA ASN A 101 6.58 8.60 11.49
C ASN A 101 7.77 7.64 11.30
N MET A 102 8.87 8.10 10.68
CA MET A 102 10.11 7.34 10.57
C MET A 102 10.77 7.11 11.93
N ALA A 103 10.75 8.12 12.79
CA ALA A 103 11.27 8.00 14.14
C ALA A 103 10.47 7.00 14.98
N ALA A 104 9.16 6.86 14.72
CA ALA A 104 8.24 6.03 15.51
C ALA A 104 7.97 4.63 14.97
N ILE A 105 8.47 4.28 13.77
CA ILE A 105 8.16 3.00 13.14
C ILE A 105 8.79 1.82 13.89
N ASP A 106 8.06 0.72 14.05
CA ASP A 106 8.59 -0.52 14.62
C ASP A 106 9.34 -1.32 13.53
N LEU A 107 10.63 -1.06 13.37
CA LEU A 107 11.48 -1.72 12.37
C LEU A 107 11.55 -3.24 12.55
N GLN A 108 11.36 -3.76 13.77
CA GLN A 108 11.44 -5.20 14.04
C GLN A 108 10.20 -5.95 13.55
N LYS A 109 9.04 -5.28 13.49
CA LYS A 109 7.77 -5.87 13.04
C LYS A 109 7.43 -5.54 11.59
N THR A 110 8.34 -4.87 10.87
CA THR A 110 8.12 -4.48 9.48
C THR A 110 8.05 -5.72 8.57
N HIS A 111 7.07 -5.76 7.67
CA HIS A 111 6.90 -6.86 6.72
C HIS A 111 7.86 -6.68 5.52
N LEU A 112 9.07 -7.22 5.63
CA LEU A 112 10.06 -7.12 4.54
C LEU A 112 9.55 -7.67 3.21
N ASP A 113 8.72 -8.72 3.24
CA ASP A 113 8.10 -9.30 2.03
C ASP A 113 7.16 -8.30 1.32
N LEU A 114 6.47 -7.45 2.09
CA LEU A 114 5.64 -6.38 1.54
C LEU A 114 6.52 -5.33 0.85
N LEU A 115 7.57 -4.86 1.53
CA LEU A 115 8.50 -3.87 1.01
C LEU A 115 9.19 -4.36 -0.27
N PHE A 116 9.82 -5.53 -0.22
CA PHE A 116 10.54 -6.09 -1.36
C PHE A 116 9.59 -6.47 -2.49
N GLY A 117 8.41 -7.02 -2.20
CA GLY A 117 7.43 -7.37 -3.23
C GLY A 117 6.96 -6.14 -4.01
N ILE A 118 6.72 -5.02 -3.33
CA ILE A 118 6.38 -3.75 -3.98
C ILE A 118 7.55 -3.17 -4.78
N ILE A 119 8.77 -3.19 -4.22
CA ILE A 119 9.96 -2.66 -4.92
C ILE A 119 10.27 -3.49 -6.17
N ILE A 120 10.20 -4.82 -6.11
CA ILE A 120 10.36 -5.69 -7.27
C ILE A 120 9.33 -5.37 -8.34
N ALA A 121 8.05 -5.23 -7.96
CA ALA A 121 6.99 -4.86 -8.89
C ALA A 121 7.28 -3.53 -9.60
N LYS A 122 7.72 -2.50 -8.84
CA LYS A 122 8.09 -1.21 -9.42
C LYS A 122 9.33 -1.27 -10.31
N VAL A 123 10.32 -2.10 -9.97
CA VAL A 123 11.49 -2.35 -10.83
C VAL A 123 11.07 -3.00 -12.14
N VAL A 124 10.18 -3.99 -12.11
CA VAL A 124 9.64 -4.63 -13.32
C VAL A 124 8.92 -3.60 -14.20
N VAL A 125 8.07 -2.75 -13.62
CA VAL A 125 7.41 -1.65 -14.35
C VAL A 125 8.43 -0.70 -14.96
N LEU A 126 9.42 -0.28 -14.19
CA LEU A 126 10.47 0.63 -14.65
C LEU A 126 11.23 0.05 -15.85
N LEU A 127 11.67 -1.20 -15.74
CA LEU A 127 12.36 -1.90 -16.83
C LEU A 127 11.47 -2.04 -18.05
N GLY A 128 10.18 -2.37 -17.87
CA GLY A 128 9.21 -2.45 -18.95
C GLY A 128 9.06 -1.13 -19.71
N VAL A 129 8.92 -0.01 -18.98
CA VAL A 129 8.86 1.34 -19.56
C VAL A 129 10.15 1.70 -20.29
N MET A 130 11.30 1.38 -19.69
CA MET A 130 12.60 1.65 -20.31
C MET A 130 12.80 0.84 -21.60
N CYS A 131 12.51 -0.47 -21.56
CA CYS A 131 12.58 -1.34 -22.73
C CYS A 131 11.66 -0.84 -23.84
N ALA A 132 10.39 -0.54 -23.53
CA ALA A 132 9.46 0.02 -24.49
C ALA A 132 9.98 1.34 -25.09
N GLY A 133 10.46 2.26 -24.25
CA GLY A 133 11.02 3.53 -24.69
C GLY A 133 12.23 3.38 -25.63
N PHE A 134 13.09 2.39 -25.38
CA PHE A 134 14.25 2.11 -26.23
C PHE A 134 13.92 1.36 -27.53
N LEU A 135 12.88 0.52 -27.52
CA LEU A 135 12.46 -0.25 -28.69
C LEU A 135 11.56 0.55 -29.65
N PHE A 136 10.67 1.39 -29.12
CA PHE A 136 9.68 2.12 -29.91
C PHE A 136 10.11 3.53 -30.31
N THR A 137 11.35 3.94 -30.04
CA THR A 137 11.87 5.24 -30.51
C THR A 137 12.98 5.07 -31.54
N SER A 138 12.96 5.91 -32.58
CA SER A 138 13.93 5.91 -33.67
C SER A 138 15.38 6.07 -33.18
N SER A 139 16.32 5.43 -33.90
CA SER A 139 17.72 5.27 -33.51
C SER A 139 18.55 6.56 -33.55
N GLU A 140 18.12 7.57 -34.30
CA GLU A 140 18.93 8.78 -34.56
C GLU A 140 18.98 9.75 -33.37
N ASN A 141 18.00 9.71 -32.45
CA ASN A 141 18.03 10.47 -31.20
C ASN A 141 17.14 9.81 -30.13
N LYS A 142 17.74 8.99 -29.27
CA LYS A 142 17.01 8.35 -28.17
C LYS A 142 16.54 9.41 -27.14
N PRO A 143 15.23 9.49 -26.82
CA PRO A 143 14.68 10.50 -25.92
C PRO A 143 14.85 10.09 -24.46
N TYR A 144 16.10 10.07 -23.98
CA TYR A 144 16.41 9.63 -22.62
C TYR A 144 15.66 10.43 -21.54
N ASN A 145 15.37 11.72 -21.79
CA ASN A 145 14.50 12.55 -20.95
C ASN A 145 13.08 12.00 -20.84
N MET A 146 12.45 11.64 -21.96
CA MET A 146 11.13 11.03 -22.00
C MET A 146 11.11 9.71 -21.22
N ILE A 147 12.09 8.83 -21.48
CA ILE A 147 12.16 7.50 -20.87
C ILE A 147 12.30 7.62 -19.35
N GLY A 148 13.19 8.50 -18.88
CA GLY A 148 13.36 8.76 -17.45
C GLY A 148 12.09 9.32 -16.81
N LEU A 149 11.44 10.30 -17.45
CA LEU A 149 10.23 10.91 -16.92
C LEU A 149 9.04 9.95 -16.87
N TYR A 150 8.86 9.12 -17.90
CA TYR A 150 7.84 8.07 -17.91
C TYR A 150 8.13 6.99 -16.85
N GLY A 151 9.40 6.66 -16.60
CA GLY A 151 9.79 5.77 -15.52
C GLY A 151 9.36 6.29 -14.14
N ILE A 152 9.60 7.58 -13.86
CA ILE A 152 9.11 8.23 -12.63
C ILE A 152 7.59 8.20 -12.59
N PHE A 153 6.93 8.60 -13.68
CA PHE A 153 5.47 8.62 -13.74
C PHE A 153 4.86 7.25 -13.40
N ALA A 154 5.40 6.18 -13.97
CA ALA A 154 4.87 4.83 -13.84
C ALA A 154 5.10 4.20 -12.45
N THR A 155 6.10 4.66 -11.70
CA THR A 155 6.52 4.03 -10.43
C THR A 155 6.20 4.86 -9.19
N MET A 156 6.06 6.17 -9.34
CA MET A 156 5.75 7.08 -8.24
C MET A 156 4.26 7.00 -7.88
N CYS A 157 3.96 7.00 -6.59
CA CYS A 157 2.59 7.00 -6.06
C CYS A 157 2.38 8.26 -5.23
N ASN A 158 1.13 8.73 -5.11
CA ASN A 158 0.78 9.75 -4.13
C ASN A 158 0.70 9.12 -2.73
N ASP A 159 1.87 8.80 -2.18
CA ASP A 159 2.04 7.98 -0.97
C ASP A 159 1.32 8.57 0.24
N PHE A 160 1.53 9.86 0.51
CA PHE A 160 1.07 10.46 1.76
C PHE A 160 -0.24 11.26 1.62
N GLY A 161 -0.57 11.73 0.41
CA GLY A 161 -1.82 12.44 0.16
C GLY A 161 -3.02 11.50 0.03
N ILE A 162 -2.86 10.40 -0.74
CA ILE A 162 -3.97 9.47 -1.04
C ILE A 162 -3.75 8.10 -0.40
N ALA A 163 -2.56 7.51 -0.55
CA ALA A 163 -2.34 6.13 -0.11
C ALA A 163 -2.48 5.98 1.42
N LEU A 164 -1.81 6.86 2.17
CA LEU A 164 -1.75 6.76 3.63
C LEU A 164 -3.14 6.82 4.29
N PRO A 165 -4.02 7.81 4.01
CA PRO A 165 -5.37 7.81 4.60
C PRO A 165 -6.17 6.54 4.25
N ILE A 166 -6.16 6.12 2.98
CA ILE A 166 -6.92 4.96 2.52
C ILE A 166 -6.41 3.68 3.17
N LEU A 167 -5.11 3.44 3.13
CA LEU A 167 -4.51 2.24 3.72
C LEU A 167 -4.62 2.23 5.24
N LYS A 168 -4.52 3.39 5.90
CA LYS A 168 -4.75 3.51 7.34
C LYS A 168 -6.18 3.12 7.72
N SER A 169 -7.17 3.54 6.93
CA SER A 169 -8.58 3.18 7.16
C SER A 169 -8.86 1.69 6.96
N LEU A 170 -8.16 1.02 6.05
CA LEU A 170 -8.41 -0.39 5.68
C LEU A 170 -7.57 -1.40 6.48
N PHE A 171 -6.31 -1.08 6.73
CA PHE A 171 -5.30 -2.00 7.25
C PHE A 171 -4.72 -1.55 8.60
N GLY A 172 -5.20 -0.42 9.14
CA GLY A 172 -4.75 0.15 10.40
C GLY A 172 -3.46 0.97 10.29
N ALA A 173 -3.16 1.70 11.37
CA ALA A 173 -2.02 2.62 11.44
C ALA A 173 -0.66 1.89 11.39
N SER A 174 -0.55 0.70 11.98
CA SER A 174 0.71 -0.03 12.05
C SER A 174 1.22 -0.47 10.67
N LEU A 175 0.35 -1.10 9.86
CA LEU A 175 0.77 -1.58 8.54
C LEU A 175 0.93 -0.41 7.55
N SER A 176 0.06 0.60 7.63
CA SER A 176 0.16 1.78 6.76
C SER A 176 1.41 2.63 7.01
N ALA A 177 2.00 2.58 8.21
CA ALA A 177 3.29 3.21 8.50
C ALA A 177 4.45 2.64 7.66
N GLU A 178 4.34 1.40 7.16
CA GLU A 178 5.37 0.84 6.26
C GLU A 178 5.47 1.58 4.92
N LEU A 179 4.44 2.37 4.54
CA LEU A 179 4.49 3.26 3.37
C LEU A 179 5.65 4.24 3.41
N TYR A 180 6.02 4.74 4.60
CA TYR A 180 7.12 5.68 4.71
C TYR A 180 8.44 5.02 4.28
N LEU A 181 8.64 3.72 4.58
CA LEU A 181 9.81 2.95 4.13
C LEU A 181 9.73 2.65 2.63
N ILE A 182 8.56 2.25 2.14
CA ILE A 182 8.33 2.00 0.70
C ILE A 182 8.62 3.25 -0.12
N ALA A 183 8.15 4.42 0.31
CA ALA A 183 8.40 5.70 -0.34
C ALA A 183 9.89 6.05 -0.35
N LEU A 184 10.58 5.87 0.78
CA LEU A 184 12.04 6.08 0.88
C LEU A 184 12.81 5.17 -0.07
N LEU A 185 12.51 3.86 -0.06
CA LEU A 185 13.18 2.89 -0.93
C LEU A 185 12.92 3.19 -2.41
N GLY A 186 11.69 3.54 -2.77
CA GLY A 186 11.33 3.98 -4.11
C GLY A 186 12.17 5.17 -4.58
N LEU A 187 12.27 6.20 -3.74
CA LEU A 187 13.00 7.42 -4.03
C LEU A 187 14.52 7.20 -4.12
N CYS A 188 15.09 6.36 -3.26
CA CYS A 188 16.53 6.08 -3.24
C CYS A 188 17.00 5.10 -4.31
N ILE A 189 16.17 4.13 -4.70
CA ILE A 189 16.59 3.04 -5.60
C ILE A 189 16.18 3.33 -7.05
N LEU A 190 14.93 3.74 -7.29
CA LEU A 190 14.38 3.82 -8.65
C LEU A 190 14.61 5.18 -9.30
N ASN A 191 14.40 6.26 -8.55
CA ASN A 191 14.47 7.62 -9.10
C ASN A 191 15.86 8.05 -9.61
N PRO A 192 17.01 7.63 -9.02
CA PRO A 192 18.33 8.02 -9.54
C PRO A 192 18.55 7.59 -10.98
N ILE A 193 18.08 6.39 -11.37
CA ILE A 193 18.23 5.88 -12.74
C ILE A 193 17.45 6.78 -13.71
N CYS A 194 16.21 7.14 -13.35
CA CYS A 194 15.38 8.00 -14.16
C CYS A 194 15.96 9.42 -14.29
N ILE A 195 16.41 10.01 -13.18
CA ILE A 195 17.05 11.32 -13.16
C ILE A 195 18.35 11.30 -13.97
N TYR A 196 19.11 10.20 -13.90
CA TYR A 196 20.30 10.01 -14.73
C TYR A 196 19.99 10.08 -16.22
N LEU A 197 18.93 9.41 -16.70
CA LEU A 197 18.55 9.48 -18.10
C LEU A 197 18.16 10.90 -18.53
N MET A 198 17.41 11.62 -17.69
CA MET A 198 17.00 13.00 -17.97
C MET A 198 18.18 13.99 -17.97
N GLU A 199 19.08 13.87 -17.00
CA GLU A 199 20.27 14.73 -16.90
C GLU A 199 21.28 14.42 -18.02
N TYR A 200 21.45 13.14 -18.37
CA TYR A 200 22.27 12.72 -19.49
C TYR A 200 21.77 13.33 -20.80
N HIS A 201 20.44 13.30 -21.04
CA HIS A 201 19.84 13.94 -22.20
C HIS A 201 20.14 15.45 -22.26
N ARG A 202 19.94 16.16 -21.14
CA ARG A 202 20.18 17.61 -21.06
C ARG A 202 21.62 17.96 -21.42
N GLN A 203 22.60 17.19 -20.94
CA GLN A 203 24.02 17.44 -21.23
C GLN A 203 24.39 17.16 -22.68
N VAL A 204 23.85 16.10 -23.28
CA VAL A 204 24.08 15.79 -24.70
C VAL A 204 23.45 16.87 -25.58
N ALA A 205 22.21 17.27 -25.30
CA ALA A 205 21.53 18.33 -26.05
C ALA A 205 22.26 19.69 -25.95
N SER A 206 22.76 20.04 -24.76
CA SER A 206 23.55 21.26 -24.56
C SER A 206 24.86 21.26 -25.35
N LYS A 207 25.54 20.11 -25.47
CA LYS A 207 26.76 19.98 -26.28
C LYS A 207 26.49 20.16 -27.76
N ASN A 208 25.49 19.46 -28.30
CA ASN A 208 25.12 19.55 -29.71
C ASN A 208 24.74 20.99 -30.09
N SER A 209 24.09 21.72 -29.17
CA SER A 209 23.74 23.14 -29.38
C SER A 209 24.98 24.03 -29.43
N LEU A 210 25.97 23.82 -28.57
CA LEU A 210 27.23 24.58 -28.57
C LEU A 210 28.06 24.32 -29.83
N GLU A 211 28.14 23.07 -30.29
CA GLU A 211 28.84 22.72 -31.53
C GLU A 211 28.18 23.36 -32.76
N HIS A 212 26.84 23.46 -32.78
CA HIS A 212 26.12 24.11 -33.88
C HIS A 212 26.30 25.64 -33.93
N VAL A 213 26.36 26.31 -32.78
CA VAL A 213 26.65 27.76 -32.71
C VAL A 213 28.06 28.05 -33.24
N HIS A 214 29.05 27.24 -32.89
CA HIS A 214 30.42 27.39 -33.40
C HIS A 214 30.55 27.13 -34.91
N THR A 215 29.66 26.35 -35.52
CA THR A 215 29.66 26.15 -36.99
C THR A 215 29.00 27.28 -37.78
N LEU A 216 28.15 28.10 -37.16
CA LEU A 216 27.45 29.22 -37.82
C LEU A 216 28.23 30.53 -37.79
N GLU A 217 29.26 30.65 -36.93
CA GLU A 217 30.10 31.84 -36.77
C GLU A 217 31.40 31.81 -37.60
N GLN A 218 31.46 31.11 -38.73
CA GLN A 218 32.61 31.24 -39.65
C GLN A 218 32.35 32.31 -40.72
N PRO A 219 32.96 33.52 -40.65
CA PRO A 219 33.09 34.35 -41.83
C PRO A 219 34.23 33.80 -42.68
N ALA A 220 33.93 33.49 -43.94
CA ALA A 220 34.93 33.23 -44.95
C ALA A 220 35.73 34.52 -45.23
N THR A 221 36.85 34.74 -44.55
CA THR A 221 37.97 35.58 -45.03
C THR A 221 39.23 35.31 -44.21
N SER A 222 40.27 34.88 -44.91
CA SER A 222 41.61 34.57 -44.43
C SER A 222 42.43 35.83 -44.12
N THR A 223 43.06 35.94 -42.93
CA THR A 223 44.52 36.21 -42.76
C THR A 223 44.97 36.33 -41.28
N SER A 224 46.11 35.68 -40.99
CA SER A 224 47.17 35.97 -40.00
C SER A 224 46.90 36.03 -38.48
N THR A 225 47.58 35.09 -37.80
CA THR A 225 48.36 35.23 -36.55
C THR A 225 47.69 35.79 -35.30
N GLY A 226 47.27 34.89 -34.41
CA GLY A 226 47.06 35.16 -33.00
C GLY A 226 46.90 33.83 -32.25
N ASN A 227 47.93 33.42 -31.51
CA ASN A 227 47.87 32.29 -30.59
C ASN A 227 46.88 32.59 -29.45
N VAL A 228 45.60 32.33 -29.67
CA VAL A 228 44.64 32.17 -28.57
C VAL A 228 44.55 30.68 -28.29
N ARG A 229 45.28 30.23 -27.27
CA ARG A 229 45.05 28.93 -26.65
C ARG A 229 43.66 28.96 -26.02
N VAL A 230 42.62 28.63 -26.78
CA VAL A 230 41.32 28.23 -26.23
C VAL A 230 41.50 26.80 -25.70
N GLY A 231 42.24 26.72 -24.60
CA GLY A 231 42.44 25.52 -23.82
C GLY A 231 41.51 25.52 -22.63
N GLU A 232 40.22 25.24 -22.85
CA GLU A 232 39.35 24.71 -21.81
C GLU A 232 38.50 23.56 -22.37
N SER A 233 39.18 22.42 -22.51
CA SER A 233 38.68 21.07 -22.26
C SER A 233 37.18 20.85 -22.52
N ALA A 234 36.86 20.41 -23.75
CA ALA A 234 35.68 19.61 -24.00
C ALA A 234 35.74 18.30 -23.17
N LYS A 235 35.39 18.37 -21.89
CA LYS A 235 35.41 17.20 -21.00
C LYS A 235 34.43 16.17 -21.56
N CYS A 236 34.97 15.01 -21.95
CA CYS A 236 34.20 13.81 -22.22
C CYS A 236 33.30 13.57 -21.00
N VAL A 237 31.98 13.43 -21.20
CA VAL A 237 31.05 13.22 -20.07
C VAL A 237 31.40 11.87 -19.48
N ASN A 238 32.11 11.88 -18.35
CA ASN A 238 32.39 10.65 -17.65
C ASN A 238 31.06 10.15 -17.06
N LYS A 239 30.41 9.22 -17.76
CA LYS A 239 29.09 8.65 -17.41
C LYS A 239 29.05 8.19 -15.96
N LEU A 240 30.16 7.61 -15.47
CA LEU A 240 30.28 7.17 -14.09
C LEU A 240 30.32 8.34 -13.10
N ARG A 241 31.02 9.44 -13.42
CA ARG A 241 31.00 10.66 -12.59
C ARG A 241 29.62 11.32 -12.59
N LEU A 242 28.90 11.27 -13.72
CA LEU A 242 27.54 11.79 -13.81
C LEU A 242 26.60 10.97 -12.92
N LEU A 243 26.65 9.64 -13.04
CA LEU A 243 25.86 8.74 -12.21
C LEU A 243 26.16 8.93 -10.72
N ALA A 244 27.44 8.95 -10.34
CA ALA A 244 27.85 9.18 -8.96
C ALA A 244 27.35 10.52 -8.42
N ARG A 245 27.41 11.59 -9.22
CA ARG A 245 26.89 12.92 -8.85
C ARG A 245 25.38 12.89 -8.62
N ILE A 246 24.63 12.17 -9.45
CA ILE A 246 23.16 12.10 -9.35
C ILE A 246 22.74 11.27 -8.16
N VAL A 247 23.40 10.12 -7.94
CA VAL A 247 23.19 9.29 -6.75
C VAL A 247 23.47 10.12 -5.48
N LEU A 248 24.62 10.80 -5.42
CA LEU A 248 24.97 11.66 -4.29
C LEU A 248 23.98 12.81 -4.09
N ARG A 249 23.56 13.49 -5.17
CA ARG A 249 22.55 14.55 -5.12
C ARG A 249 21.19 14.03 -4.65
N THR A 250 20.85 12.78 -4.99
CA THR A 250 19.62 12.13 -4.51
C THR A 250 19.70 11.93 -3.01
N PHE A 251 20.79 11.36 -2.49
CA PHE A 251 20.97 11.18 -1.04
C PHE A 251 21.02 12.49 -0.24
N ILE A 252 21.47 13.59 -0.85
CA ILE A 252 21.48 14.94 -0.25
C ILE A 252 20.11 15.64 -0.38
N HIS A 253 19.13 15.03 -1.05
CA HIS A 253 17.80 15.62 -1.17
C HIS A 253 17.16 15.83 0.23
N PRO A 254 16.59 17.00 0.54
CA PRO A 254 16.13 17.33 1.89
C PRO A 254 15.14 16.30 2.46
N HIS A 255 14.19 15.82 1.66
CA HIS A 255 13.25 14.78 2.10
C HIS A 255 13.93 13.45 2.44
N ILE A 256 14.96 13.05 1.67
CA ILE A 256 15.70 11.81 1.94
C ILE A 256 16.52 11.95 3.21
N LEU A 257 17.19 13.09 3.40
CA LEU A 257 17.95 13.38 4.62
C LEU A 257 17.05 13.31 5.86
N VAL A 258 15.83 13.85 5.77
CA VAL A 258 14.85 13.81 6.85
C VAL A 258 14.39 12.37 7.14
N CYS A 259 14.16 11.54 6.11
CA CYS A 259 13.89 10.11 6.31
C CYS A 259 15.04 9.41 7.04
N PHE A 260 16.29 9.60 6.59
CA PHE A 260 17.46 8.99 7.24
C PHE A 260 17.62 9.47 8.67
N LEU A 261 17.40 10.76 8.93
CA LEU A 261 17.44 11.31 10.28
C LEU A 261 16.39 10.64 11.18
N GLY A 262 15.17 10.41 10.68
CA GLY A 262 14.13 9.68 11.40
C GLY A 262 14.52 8.23 11.70
N VAL A 263 15.05 7.50 10.71
CA VAL A 263 15.54 6.12 10.91
C VAL A 263 16.69 6.07 11.92
N ILE A 264 17.64 7.02 11.86
CA ILE A 264 18.72 7.12 12.85
C ILE A 264 18.13 7.35 14.24
N PHE A 265 17.16 8.26 14.38
CA PHE A 265 16.49 8.54 15.65
C PHE A 265 15.76 7.32 16.23
N ASN A 266 15.17 6.50 15.36
CA ASN A 266 14.52 5.25 15.72
C ASN A 266 15.55 4.21 16.23
N VAL A 267 16.61 3.97 15.45
CA VAL A 267 17.64 2.96 15.76
C VAL A 267 18.47 3.33 16.99
N THR A 268 18.76 4.62 17.23
CA THR A 268 19.49 5.07 18.43
C THR A 268 18.62 5.10 19.69
N GLY A 269 17.31 4.89 19.58
CA GLY A 269 16.36 5.02 20.68
C GLY A 269 16.16 6.47 21.16
N TRP A 270 16.64 7.46 20.41
CA TRP A 270 16.53 8.88 20.76
C TRP A 270 15.09 9.39 20.71
N GLN A 271 14.17 8.65 20.07
CA GLN A 271 12.75 8.94 20.13
C GLN A 271 12.24 9.04 21.58
N MET A 272 12.76 8.21 22.49
CA MET A 272 12.37 8.24 23.92
C MET A 272 12.84 9.51 24.66
N TRP A 273 13.80 10.24 24.08
CA TRP A 273 14.40 11.44 24.65
C TRP A 273 13.84 12.73 24.03
N MET A 274 12.96 12.62 23.02
CA MET A 274 12.35 13.79 22.39
C MET A 274 11.32 14.42 23.35
N PRO A 275 11.46 15.71 23.69
CA PRO A 275 10.46 16.41 24.49
C PRO A 275 9.08 16.37 23.84
N ASP A 276 8.03 16.16 24.64
CA ASP A 276 6.65 16.02 24.16
C ASP A 276 6.19 17.20 23.28
N PHE A 277 6.62 18.42 23.61
CA PHE A 277 6.25 19.61 22.84
C PHE A 277 6.83 19.59 21.41
N ILE A 278 8.02 19.01 21.21
CA ILE A 278 8.63 18.87 19.88
C ILE A 278 7.87 17.83 19.08
N ASN A 279 7.59 16.67 19.70
CA ASN A 279 6.81 15.60 19.08
C ASN A 279 5.42 16.09 18.66
N ALA A 280 4.70 16.74 19.56
CA ALA A 280 3.37 17.29 19.29
C ALA A 280 3.39 18.35 18.17
N SER A 281 4.41 19.21 18.16
CA SER A 281 4.57 20.21 17.10
C SER A 281 4.79 19.57 15.73
N LEU A 282 5.64 18.53 15.67
CA LEU A 282 5.89 17.76 14.44
C LEU A 282 4.64 17.04 13.97
N GLN A 283 3.85 16.46 14.88
CA GLN A 283 2.60 15.78 14.58
C GLN A 283 1.57 16.75 14.00
N ILE A 284 1.26 17.86 14.68
CA ILE A 284 0.28 18.85 14.21
C ILE A 284 0.70 19.40 12.84
N THR A 285 1.98 19.72 12.66
CA THR A 285 2.50 20.22 11.38
C THR A 285 2.38 19.15 10.29
N GLY A 286 2.74 17.90 10.61
CA GLY A 286 2.68 16.77 9.69
C GLY A 286 1.26 16.39 9.27
N GLU A 287 0.29 16.40 10.19
CA GLU A 287 -1.11 16.07 9.92
C GLU A 287 -1.77 17.02 8.92
N SER A 288 -1.31 18.28 8.86
CA SER A 288 -1.78 19.22 7.84
C SER A 288 -1.44 18.79 6.40
N PHE A 289 -0.37 18.02 6.21
CA PHE A 289 0.18 17.69 4.89
C PHE A 289 -0.84 17.06 3.96
N ALA A 290 -1.57 16.03 4.40
CA ALA A 290 -2.46 15.27 3.54
C ALA A 290 -3.59 16.16 2.97
N SER A 291 -4.16 17.02 3.81
CA SER A 291 -5.20 17.97 3.37
C SER A 291 -4.66 19.01 2.38
N LEU A 292 -3.49 19.57 2.66
CA LEU A 292 -2.86 20.58 1.82
C LEU A 292 -2.45 20.00 0.46
N ILE A 293 -1.81 18.82 0.43
CA ILE A 293 -1.35 18.25 -0.84
C ILE A 293 -2.51 17.82 -1.75
N LEU A 294 -3.64 17.36 -1.17
CA LEU A 294 -4.86 17.05 -1.92
C LEU A 294 -5.52 18.32 -2.48
N PHE A 295 -5.57 19.38 -1.68
CA PHE A 295 -6.04 20.68 -2.14
C PHE A 295 -5.15 21.21 -3.27
N LEU A 296 -3.82 21.14 -3.11
CA LEU A 296 -2.84 21.57 -4.11
C LEU A 296 -2.96 20.75 -5.40
N LEU A 297 -3.14 19.43 -5.29
CA LEU A 297 -3.45 18.54 -6.41
C LEU A 297 -4.68 19.05 -7.15
N GLY A 298 -5.78 19.29 -6.44
CA GLY A 298 -7.03 19.81 -7.00
C GLY A 298 -6.87 21.11 -7.77
N PHE A 299 -6.15 22.07 -7.19
CA PHE A 299 -5.89 23.36 -7.82
C PHE A 299 -5.10 23.23 -9.14
N ARG A 300 -4.14 22.29 -9.20
CA ARG A 300 -3.35 21.98 -10.40
C ARG A 300 -4.11 21.19 -11.46
N LEU A 301 -5.29 20.64 -11.14
CA LEU A 301 -6.17 19.98 -12.12
C LEU A 301 -6.94 20.99 -13.01
N ASP A 302 -6.94 22.30 -12.68
CA ASP A 302 -7.55 23.31 -13.55
C ASP A 302 -6.76 23.43 -14.85
N PRO A 303 -7.37 23.18 -16.03
CA PRO A 303 -6.70 23.34 -17.31
C PRO A 303 -6.59 24.84 -17.65
N GLN A 304 -5.67 25.56 -17.01
CA GLN A 304 -5.32 26.91 -17.42
C GLN A 304 -4.37 26.85 -18.64
N SER A 305 -4.99 26.86 -19.82
CA SER A 305 -4.50 27.36 -21.13
C SER A 305 -3.11 26.92 -21.65
N ASN A 306 -3.09 25.92 -22.54
CA ASN A 306 -2.77 26.14 -23.96
C ASN A 306 -3.34 24.98 -24.82
N PRO A 307 -4.33 25.20 -25.69
CA PRO A 307 -5.08 24.15 -26.39
C PRO A 307 -4.35 23.60 -27.64
N GLU A 308 -3.03 23.71 -27.74
CA GLU A 308 -2.27 23.11 -28.84
C GLU A 308 -1.86 21.68 -28.48
N SER A 309 -2.86 20.80 -28.40
CA SER A 309 -2.61 19.36 -28.31
C SER A 309 -2.17 18.84 -29.67
N HIS A 310 -0.86 18.69 -29.88
CA HIS A 310 -0.35 17.93 -31.01
C HIS A 310 -0.92 16.50 -31.01
N PRO A 311 -1.41 15.98 -32.15
CA PRO A 311 -2.11 14.69 -32.23
C PRO A 311 -1.28 13.47 -31.79
N ASN A 312 0.05 13.58 -31.74
CA ASN A 312 0.96 12.47 -31.46
C ASN A 312 1.11 12.10 -29.97
N HIS A 313 0.55 12.88 -29.03
CA HIS A 313 0.75 12.65 -27.59
C HIS A 313 -0.39 11.88 -26.89
N LYS A 314 -1.45 11.49 -27.62
CA LYS A 314 -2.60 10.78 -27.03
C LYS A 314 -2.24 9.34 -26.60
N LEU A 315 -1.41 8.65 -27.37
CA LEU A 315 -1.08 7.25 -27.13
C LEU A 315 -0.26 7.07 -25.84
N SER A 316 0.74 7.92 -25.61
CA SER A 316 1.58 7.87 -24.41
C SER A 316 0.79 8.20 -23.13
N VAL A 317 -0.15 9.16 -23.18
CA VAL A 317 -1.05 9.47 -22.06
C VAL A 317 -1.90 8.26 -21.69
N VAL A 318 -2.50 7.61 -22.69
CA VAL A 318 -3.31 6.40 -22.48
C VAL A 318 -2.46 5.26 -21.94
N ALA A 319 -1.28 5.01 -22.53
CA ALA A 319 -0.37 3.96 -22.09
C ALA A 319 0.11 4.17 -20.64
N LEU A 320 0.53 5.38 -20.28
CA LEU A 320 0.94 5.72 -18.91
C LEU A 320 -0.22 5.56 -17.92
N SER A 321 -1.43 5.96 -18.32
CA SER A 321 -2.62 5.79 -17.49
C SER A 321 -2.92 4.31 -17.25
N ILE A 322 -2.89 3.47 -18.30
CA ILE A 322 -3.08 2.02 -18.18
C ILE A 322 -2.00 1.37 -17.32
N ILE A 323 -0.74 1.75 -17.51
CA ILE A 323 0.36 1.23 -16.69
C ILE A 323 0.10 1.55 -15.22
N LYS A 324 -0.36 2.77 -14.92
CA LYS A 324 -0.59 3.21 -13.56
C LYS A 324 -1.84 2.59 -12.93
N THR A 325 -2.94 2.49 -13.67
CA THR A 325 -4.23 2.04 -13.13
C THR A 325 -4.42 0.53 -13.18
N ILE A 326 -3.68 -0.19 -14.03
CA ILE A 326 -3.86 -1.64 -14.22
C ILE A 326 -2.56 -2.38 -13.96
N VAL A 327 -1.49 -2.05 -14.68
CA VAL A 327 -0.26 -2.87 -14.67
C VAL A 327 0.44 -2.84 -13.32
N LEU A 328 0.69 -1.65 -12.76
CA LEU A 328 1.35 -1.50 -11.48
C LEU A 328 0.57 -2.17 -10.32
N PRO A 329 -0.74 -1.93 -10.12
CA PRO A 329 -1.48 -2.60 -9.05
C PRO A 329 -1.46 -4.13 -9.16
N ILE A 330 -1.59 -4.69 -10.37
CA ILE A 330 -1.50 -6.14 -10.58
C ILE A 330 -0.10 -6.67 -10.26
N LEU A 331 0.96 -5.96 -10.68
CA LEU A 331 2.32 -6.38 -10.38
C LEU A 331 2.65 -6.26 -8.88
N CYS A 332 2.15 -5.25 -8.18
CA CYS A 332 2.29 -5.15 -6.72
C CYS A 332 1.56 -6.30 -6.00
N LEU A 333 0.34 -6.64 -6.45
CA LEU A 333 -0.42 -7.79 -5.95
C LEU A 333 0.38 -9.09 -6.13
N ILE A 334 0.84 -9.37 -7.35
CA ILE A 334 1.57 -10.60 -7.68
C ILE A 334 2.91 -10.63 -6.94
N GLY A 335 3.68 -9.54 -6.97
CA GLY A 335 4.99 -9.46 -6.33
C GLY A 335 4.92 -9.78 -4.84
N VAL A 336 3.98 -9.16 -4.12
CA VAL A 336 3.80 -9.44 -2.69
C VAL A 336 3.19 -10.82 -2.44
N ARG A 337 2.28 -11.30 -3.30
CA ARG A 337 1.73 -12.66 -3.17
C ARG A 337 2.80 -13.74 -3.33
N LEU A 338 3.73 -13.56 -4.26
CA LEU A 338 4.82 -14.51 -4.51
C LEU A 338 5.83 -14.54 -3.37
N LEU A 339 6.13 -13.40 -2.74
CA LEU A 339 7.08 -13.33 -1.64
C LEU A 339 6.47 -13.77 -0.30
N SER A 340 5.30 -13.23 0.04
CA SER A 340 4.69 -13.42 1.37
C SER A 340 3.72 -14.59 1.47
N GLY A 341 3.15 -15.04 0.34
CA GLY A 341 1.99 -15.96 0.33
C GLY A 341 0.68 -15.35 0.85
N SER A 342 0.73 -14.19 1.52
CA SER A 342 -0.41 -13.63 2.25
C SER A 342 -1.39 -12.88 1.35
N VAL A 343 -2.67 -13.22 1.49
CA VAL A 343 -3.77 -12.50 0.82
C VAL A 343 -3.89 -11.07 1.35
N PHE A 344 -3.65 -10.87 2.63
CA PHE A 344 -3.80 -9.57 3.28
C PHE A 344 -2.76 -8.56 2.78
N LEU A 345 -1.48 -8.93 2.83
CA LEU A 345 -0.38 -8.07 2.38
C LEU A 345 -0.44 -7.80 0.88
N SER A 346 -0.86 -8.79 0.09
CA SER A 346 -1.04 -8.59 -1.35
C SER A 346 -2.21 -7.66 -1.69
N ASN A 347 -3.31 -7.67 -0.93
CA ASN A 347 -4.39 -6.69 -1.08
C ASN A 347 -3.95 -5.27 -0.72
N PHE A 348 -3.14 -5.11 0.34
CA PHE A 348 -2.51 -3.82 0.66
C PHE A 348 -1.70 -3.31 -0.53
N ALA A 349 -0.86 -4.17 -1.10
CA ALA A 349 0.01 -3.84 -2.22
C ALA A 349 -0.77 -3.50 -3.49
N PHE A 350 -1.89 -4.19 -3.75
CA PHE A 350 -2.79 -3.88 -4.86
C PHE A 350 -3.39 -2.47 -4.72
N ILE A 351 -3.95 -2.15 -3.55
CA ILE A 351 -4.54 -0.84 -3.29
C ILE A 351 -3.48 0.25 -3.38
N TYR A 352 -2.29 0.02 -2.81
CA TYR A 352 -1.16 0.92 -2.93
C TYR A 352 -0.73 1.16 -4.39
N GLY A 353 -0.65 0.11 -5.21
CA GLY A 353 -0.29 0.22 -6.62
C GLY A 353 -1.32 1.00 -7.44
N ALA A 354 -2.61 0.91 -7.06
CA ALA A 354 -3.72 1.62 -7.71
C ALA A 354 -3.77 3.12 -7.37
N VAL A 355 -3.05 3.59 -6.34
CA VAL A 355 -2.93 5.01 -6.01
C VAL A 355 -2.30 5.76 -7.17
N PRO A 356 -2.84 6.90 -7.63
CA PRO A 356 -2.35 7.59 -8.81
C PRO A 356 -0.98 8.24 -8.60
N THR A 357 -0.37 8.67 -9.70
CA THR A 357 0.91 9.39 -9.71
C THR A 357 0.70 10.81 -9.16
N PRO A 358 1.61 11.33 -8.30
CA PRO A 358 1.45 12.65 -7.71
C PRO A 358 1.75 13.77 -8.74
N PRO A 359 1.18 14.98 -8.56
CA PRO A 359 1.45 16.15 -9.41
C PRO A 359 2.91 16.56 -9.48
N LEU A 360 3.73 16.16 -8.50
CA LEU A 360 5.16 16.45 -8.46
C LEU A 360 5.89 16.04 -9.76
N VAL A 361 5.39 15.03 -10.46
CA VAL A 361 5.96 14.61 -11.76
C VAL A 361 5.86 15.70 -12.83
N ILE A 362 4.89 16.61 -12.73
CA ILE A 362 4.76 17.79 -13.60
C ILE A 362 5.94 18.74 -13.38
N VAL A 363 6.40 18.92 -12.14
CA VAL A 363 7.56 19.76 -11.82
C VAL A 363 8.82 19.19 -12.47
N TYR A 364 9.01 17.87 -12.44
CA TYR A 364 10.10 17.22 -13.19
C TYR A 364 9.97 17.43 -14.70
N ALA A 365 8.76 17.36 -15.25
CA ALA A 365 8.50 17.61 -16.66
C ALA A 365 8.89 19.04 -17.09
N VAL A 366 8.55 20.04 -16.27
CA VAL A 366 8.95 21.44 -16.49
C VAL A 366 10.46 21.60 -16.37
N GLN A 367 11.06 21.06 -15.31
CA GLN A 367 12.49 21.20 -15.04
C GLN A 367 13.34 20.60 -16.16
N TYR A 368 12.97 19.44 -16.68
CA TYR A 368 13.68 18.73 -17.75
C TYR A 368 13.17 19.06 -19.16
N SER A 369 12.36 20.13 -19.30
CA SER A 369 11.86 20.67 -20.56
C SER A 369 11.21 19.62 -21.46
N PHE A 370 10.40 18.73 -20.88
CA PHE A 370 9.73 17.66 -21.62
C PHE A 370 8.21 17.70 -21.43
N ASN A 371 7.50 18.18 -22.45
CA ASN A 371 6.03 18.21 -22.59
C ASN A 371 5.24 18.22 -21.26
N PRO A 372 5.32 19.28 -20.44
CA PRO A 372 4.62 19.34 -19.14
C PRO A 372 3.11 19.12 -19.26
N GLN A 373 2.52 19.59 -20.37
CA GLN A 373 1.10 19.43 -20.67
C GLN A 373 0.67 17.96 -20.81
N GLN A 374 1.51 17.14 -21.43
CA GLN A 374 1.24 15.73 -21.62
C GLN A 374 1.25 14.98 -20.29
N ILE A 375 2.26 15.24 -19.46
CA ILE A 375 2.38 14.64 -18.12
C ILE A 375 1.22 15.11 -17.24
N SER A 376 0.89 16.40 -17.27
CA SER A 376 -0.27 16.94 -16.54
C SER A 376 -1.56 16.21 -16.92
N THR A 377 -1.81 16.04 -18.22
CA THR A 377 -2.98 15.30 -18.72
C THR A 377 -2.98 13.84 -18.24
N ALA A 378 -1.83 13.17 -18.28
CA ALA A 378 -1.70 11.79 -17.78
C ALA A 378 -1.92 11.68 -16.26
N VAL A 379 -1.43 12.64 -15.47
CA VAL A 379 -1.70 12.71 -14.02
C VAL A 379 -3.20 12.88 -13.78
N CYS A 380 -3.87 13.79 -14.52
CA CYS A 380 -5.31 14.00 -14.40
C CYS A 380 -6.10 12.73 -14.73
N VAL A 381 -5.84 12.11 -15.88
CA VAL A 381 -6.55 10.91 -16.35
C VAL A 381 -6.31 9.73 -15.42
N SER A 382 -5.06 9.46 -15.02
CA SER A 382 -4.76 8.38 -14.08
C SER A 382 -5.38 8.61 -12.70
N SER A 383 -5.44 9.86 -12.23
CA SER A 383 -6.12 10.22 -10.97
C SER A 383 -7.62 9.95 -11.07
N LEU A 384 -8.28 10.40 -12.13
CA LEU A 384 -9.72 10.16 -12.33
C LEU A 384 -10.04 8.67 -12.47
N LEU A 385 -9.22 7.90 -13.17
CA LEU A 385 -9.38 6.45 -13.33
C LEU A 385 -9.06 5.66 -12.06
N SER A 386 -8.15 6.16 -11.22
CA SER A 386 -7.79 5.51 -9.96
C SER A 386 -8.90 5.59 -8.92
N LEU A 387 -9.71 6.65 -8.91
CA LEU A 387 -10.80 6.82 -7.93
C LEU A 387 -11.83 5.68 -7.93
N PRO A 388 -12.47 5.31 -9.06
CA PRO A 388 -13.42 4.20 -9.08
C PRO A 388 -12.72 2.87 -8.80
N LEU A 389 -11.49 2.69 -9.28
CA LEU A 389 -10.72 1.48 -8.99
C LEU A 389 -10.45 1.33 -7.49
N LEU A 390 -9.96 2.38 -6.83
CA LEU A 390 -9.72 2.39 -5.39
C LEU A 390 -11.01 2.17 -4.61
N PHE A 391 -12.13 2.75 -5.04
CA PHE A 391 -13.43 2.51 -4.41
C PHE A 391 -13.85 1.04 -4.49
N VAL A 392 -13.84 0.46 -5.69
CA VAL A 392 -14.22 -0.94 -5.92
C VAL A 392 -13.26 -1.89 -5.21
N ALA A 393 -11.95 -1.66 -5.32
CA ALA A 393 -10.92 -2.45 -4.66
C ALA A 393 -11.08 -2.43 -3.14
N SER A 394 -11.27 -1.25 -2.56
CA SER A 394 -11.46 -1.09 -1.12
C SER A 394 -12.71 -1.82 -0.63
N LYS A 395 -13.84 -1.70 -1.35
CA LYS A 395 -15.07 -2.42 -1.01
C LYS A 395 -14.92 -3.94 -1.19
N ALA A 396 -14.25 -4.39 -2.24
CA ALA A 396 -14.00 -5.82 -2.46
C ALA A 396 -13.12 -6.42 -1.35
N THR A 397 -12.04 -5.73 -0.98
CA THR A 397 -11.19 -6.14 0.14
C THR A 397 -11.97 -6.15 1.45
N ALA A 398 -12.72 -5.10 1.75
CA ALA A 398 -13.49 -5.02 2.98
C ALA A 398 -14.64 -6.05 3.06
N LEU A 399 -15.27 -6.39 1.92
CA LEU A 399 -16.29 -7.45 1.85
C LEU A 399 -15.66 -8.84 2.01
N ALA A 400 -14.53 -9.10 1.38
CA ALA A 400 -13.80 -10.37 1.56
C ALA A 400 -13.42 -10.58 3.03
N ILE A 401 -12.99 -9.51 3.71
CA ILE A 401 -12.72 -9.50 5.14
C ILE A 401 -13.98 -9.83 5.95
N ALA A 402 -15.11 -9.18 5.67
CA ALA A 402 -16.38 -9.43 6.35
C ALA A 402 -16.89 -10.87 6.15
N GLN A 403 -16.74 -11.43 4.94
CA GLN A 403 -17.15 -12.80 4.63
C GLN A 403 -16.28 -13.84 5.33
N ILE A 404 -14.96 -13.63 5.39
CA ILE A 404 -14.05 -14.52 6.13
C ILE A 404 -14.42 -14.53 7.61
N LEU A 405 -14.70 -13.37 8.21
CA LEU A 405 -15.10 -13.26 9.61
C LEU A 405 -16.48 -13.86 9.87
N GLN A 406 -17.43 -13.74 8.95
CA GLN A 406 -18.73 -14.41 9.07
C GLN A 406 -18.59 -15.94 8.97
N SER A 407 -17.65 -16.43 8.16
CA SER A 407 -17.33 -17.85 8.06
C SER A 407 -16.68 -18.39 9.34
N VAL A 408 -15.77 -17.61 9.95
CA VAL A 408 -15.16 -17.92 11.24
C VAL A 408 -16.18 -17.81 12.38
N GLY A 409 -17.05 -16.79 12.37
CA GLY A 409 -18.15 -16.63 13.32
C GLY A 409 -19.19 -17.74 13.21
N LEU A 410 -19.49 -18.22 12.00
CA LEU A 410 -20.31 -19.42 11.78
C LEU A 410 -19.61 -20.68 12.31
N LEU A 411 -18.28 -20.79 12.16
CA LEU A 411 -17.50 -21.85 12.78
C LEU A 411 -17.59 -21.76 14.31
N PHE A 412 -17.44 -20.59 14.92
CA PHE A 412 -17.61 -20.37 16.37
C PHE A 412 -19.05 -20.49 16.86
N TRP A 413 -20.05 -20.38 16.00
CA TRP A 413 -21.46 -20.64 16.32
C TRP A 413 -21.80 -22.14 16.19
N HIS A 414 -21.22 -22.81 15.20
CA HIS A 414 -21.42 -24.24 14.97
C HIS A 414 -20.50 -25.12 15.84
N VAL A 415 -19.37 -24.62 16.33
CA VAL A 415 -18.50 -25.35 17.26
C VAL A 415 -19.16 -25.59 18.62
N PRO A 416 -19.85 -24.66 19.30
CA PRO A 416 -20.62 -24.99 20.48
C PRO A 416 -21.81 -25.89 20.18
N HIS A 417 -22.48 -25.76 19.02
CA HIS A 417 -23.54 -26.70 18.63
C HIS A 417 -23.00 -28.11 18.30
N LEU A 418 -21.83 -28.23 17.68
CA LEU A 418 -21.17 -29.50 17.38
C LEU A 418 -20.56 -30.11 18.64
N VAL A 419 -19.98 -29.30 19.55
CA VAL A 419 -19.53 -29.73 20.87
C VAL A 419 -20.74 -30.12 21.73
N LEU A 420 -21.88 -29.42 21.66
CA LEU A 420 -23.14 -29.77 22.33
C LEU A 420 -23.92 -30.91 21.66
N HIS A 421 -23.60 -31.31 20.42
CA HIS A 421 -24.14 -32.52 19.79
C HIS A 421 -23.21 -33.73 19.97
N VAL A 422 -21.89 -33.52 19.98
CA VAL A 422 -20.89 -34.58 20.15
C VAL A 422 -20.69 -34.92 21.63
N TYR A 423 -20.79 -33.98 22.57
CA TYR A 423 -20.73 -34.29 24.01
C TYR A 423 -21.86 -35.21 24.47
N PRO A 424 -23.16 -34.97 24.17
CA PRO A 424 -24.20 -35.90 24.56
C PRO A 424 -24.17 -37.17 23.72
N VAL A 425 -23.72 -37.19 22.47
CA VAL A 425 -23.57 -38.46 21.73
C VAL A 425 -22.43 -39.31 22.30
N PHE A 426 -21.33 -38.71 22.76
CA PHE A 426 -20.24 -39.40 23.47
C PHE A 426 -20.67 -39.82 24.89
N PHE A 427 -21.46 -39.00 25.60
CA PHE A 427 -22.04 -39.36 26.91
C PHE A 427 -23.18 -40.39 26.81
N VAL A 428 -23.90 -40.45 25.68
CA VAL A 428 -24.99 -41.41 25.42
C VAL A 428 -24.45 -42.73 24.87
N THR A 429 -23.32 -42.73 24.16
CA THR A 429 -22.62 -43.98 23.77
C THR A 429 -21.78 -44.57 24.90
N CYS A 430 -21.19 -43.76 25.79
CA CYS A 430 -20.65 -44.24 27.07
C CYS A 430 -21.73 -44.46 28.15
N GLY A 431 -22.94 -43.93 27.94
CA GLY A 431 -24.09 -44.00 28.84
C GLY A 431 -25.10 -45.09 28.47
N GLN A 432 -24.64 -46.22 27.92
CA GLN A 432 -25.42 -47.46 27.75
C GLN A 432 -25.74 -48.14 29.10
N MET A 433 -26.16 -47.36 30.11
CA MET A 433 -26.91 -47.87 31.26
C MET A 433 -28.22 -47.10 31.39
N SER A 434 -29.31 -47.85 31.26
CA SER A 434 -30.66 -47.37 31.01
C SER A 434 -31.16 -46.30 31.99
N GLY A 435 -31.79 -45.25 31.45
CA GLY A 435 -32.41 -44.15 32.21
C GLY A 435 -33.57 -44.55 33.13
N ARG A 436 -34.00 -45.82 33.15
CA ARG A 436 -34.95 -46.33 34.15
C ARG A 436 -34.30 -46.58 35.51
N LEU A 437 -32.98 -46.84 35.56
CA LEU A 437 -32.22 -46.91 36.81
C LEU A 437 -32.02 -45.50 37.42
N PHE A 438 -31.80 -44.51 36.56
CA PHE A 438 -31.55 -43.12 36.97
C PHE A 438 -32.78 -42.48 37.65
N LEU A 439 -33.98 -42.69 37.10
CA LEU A 439 -35.23 -42.21 37.70
C LEU A 439 -35.59 -42.93 39.02
N ALA A 440 -35.24 -44.22 39.15
CA ALA A 440 -35.44 -44.98 40.40
C ALA A 440 -34.49 -44.52 41.52
N PHE A 441 -33.22 -44.24 41.18
CA PHE A 441 -32.23 -43.72 42.14
C PHE A 441 -32.49 -42.26 42.56
N PHE A 442 -32.99 -41.43 41.63
CA PHE A 442 -33.37 -40.04 41.93
C PHE A 442 -34.56 -39.97 42.90
N ALA A 443 -35.55 -40.86 42.77
CA ALA A 443 -36.71 -40.91 43.67
C ALA A 443 -36.37 -41.40 45.09
N VAL A 444 -35.44 -42.35 45.24
CA VAL A 444 -34.99 -42.86 46.55
C VAL A 444 -34.08 -41.87 47.29
N SER A 445 -33.35 -41.01 46.56
CA SER A 445 -32.40 -40.07 47.16
C SER A 445 -33.02 -38.75 47.65
N VAL A 446 -34.25 -38.42 47.24
CA VAL A 446 -34.90 -37.13 47.58
C VAL A 446 -35.76 -37.21 48.86
N SER A 447 -36.22 -38.40 49.29
CA SER A 447 -36.84 -38.58 50.62
C SER A 447 -36.97 -40.07 51.02
N PRO A 448 -36.40 -40.54 52.15
CA PRO A 448 -36.49 -41.94 52.57
C PRO A 448 -37.90 -42.40 53.00
N SER A 449 -38.84 -41.48 53.19
CA SER A 449 -40.16 -41.79 53.77
C SER A 449 -41.26 -42.08 52.74
N LEU A 450 -40.94 -42.18 51.45
CA LEU A 450 -41.91 -42.48 50.38
C LEU A 450 -41.86 -43.92 49.85
N ALA A 451 -41.03 -44.79 50.45
CA ALA A 451 -40.84 -46.18 50.01
C ALA A 451 -42.05 -47.11 50.28
N GLU A 452 -43.08 -46.68 51.02
CA GLU A 452 -44.22 -47.52 51.42
C GLU A 452 -45.57 -47.09 50.78
N SER A 453 -45.57 -46.29 49.72
CA SER A 453 -46.83 -45.94 49.03
C SER A 453 -47.26 -47.02 48.03
N PRO A 454 -48.48 -47.61 48.16
CA PRO A 454 -48.97 -48.70 47.30
C PRO A 454 -49.28 -48.27 45.84
N THR A 455 -49.01 -47.03 45.46
CA THR A 455 -49.15 -46.53 44.09
C THR A 455 -48.03 -46.98 43.15
N LEU A 456 -46.89 -47.45 43.66
CA LEU A 456 -45.73 -47.82 42.83
C LEU A 456 -45.83 -49.22 42.19
N ASP A 457 -46.65 -50.11 42.72
CA ASP A 457 -46.80 -51.48 42.19
C ASP A 457 -47.62 -51.56 40.89
N ARG A 458 -48.36 -50.49 40.55
CA ARG A 458 -49.08 -50.41 39.27
C ARG A 458 -48.17 -50.20 38.06
N LEU A 459 -46.94 -49.71 38.26
CA LEU A 459 -45.97 -49.43 37.19
C LEU A 459 -45.06 -50.61 36.82
N LYS A 460 -45.14 -51.74 37.54
CA LYS A 460 -44.25 -52.89 37.37
C LYS A 460 -44.78 -54.02 36.46
N ARG A 461 -45.99 -53.95 35.90
CA ARG A 461 -46.50 -55.03 35.03
C ARG A 461 -46.18 -54.79 33.54
N PRO A 462 -45.50 -55.72 32.85
CA PRO A 462 -45.30 -55.69 31.41
C PRO A 462 -46.54 -56.26 30.69
N LEU A 463 -46.96 -55.63 29.59
CA LEU A 463 -47.92 -56.22 28.64
C LEU A 463 -47.24 -56.47 27.29
N THR A 464 -47.34 -57.72 26.90
CA THR A 464 -46.77 -58.45 25.75
C THR A 464 -47.55 -58.21 24.45
N LEU A 465 -46.78 -58.14 23.34
CA LEU A 465 -47.03 -58.65 21.96
C LEU A 465 -48.36 -58.38 21.20
N ILE A 466 -48.20 -57.70 20.03
CA ILE A 466 -48.72 -57.93 18.66
C ILE A 466 -50.21 -58.32 18.44
N GLY A 467 -50.89 -57.59 17.53
CA GLY A 467 -51.80 -58.17 16.53
C GLY A 467 -53.08 -57.36 16.17
N PHE A 468 -53.27 -57.11 14.86
CA PHE A 468 -54.52 -56.87 14.07
C PHE A 468 -55.80 -56.51 14.87
N ARG A 469 -56.48 -55.39 14.59
CA ARG A 469 -57.28 -55.09 13.37
C ARG A 469 -57.66 -53.61 13.37
#